data_AF-A0A386HKK8-F1
#
_entry.id   AF-A0A386HKK8-F1
#
_cell.length_a   1.000
_cell.length_b   1.000
_cell.length_c   1.000
_cell.angle_alpha   90.00
_cell.angle_beta   90.00
_cell.angle_gamma   90.00
#
_symmetry.space_group_name_H-M   'P 1'
#
loop_
_entity.id
_entity.type
_entity.pdbx_description
1 polymer ?
#
loop_
_entity_poly.entity_id
_entity_poly.type
_entity_poly.pdbx_seq_one_letter_code
_entity_poly.pdbx_strand_id
1 'polypeptide(L)' 'MKTRLFTEEFKKKAVELSVSRGTVKDVAEELGIRAELLSKWRNNPLYNGGYLLADNTNMNK' A
#
# COMPACT_ATOMS: atom_id res chain seq x y z
N MET A 1 9.03 21.38 5.54
CA MET A 1 8.23 20.28 6.10
C MET A 1 9.00 18.98 5.90
N LYS A 2 9.22 18.17 6.95
CA LYS A 2 9.95 16.89 6.82
C LYS A 2 9.03 15.89 6.11
N THR A 3 9.26 15.65 4.83
CA THR A 3 8.66 14.53 4.12
C THR A 3 9.13 13.25 4.82
N ARG A 4 8.22 12.55 5.51
CA ARG A 4 8.49 11.21 6.03
C ARG A 4 8.74 10.32 4.81
N LEU A 5 10.02 10.16 4.45
CA LEU A 5 10.45 9.27 3.39
C LEU A 5 10.33 7.85 3.93
N PHE A 6 9.26 7.17 3.54
CA PHE A 6 9.14 5.73 3.77
C PHE A 6 10.13 5.01 2.85
N THR A 7 10.96 4.16 3.44
CA THR A 7 11.90 3.32 2.68
C THR A 7 11.14 2.35 1.78
N GLU A 8 11.77 1.91 0.70
CA GLU A 8 11.15 0.97 -0.24
C GLU A 8 10.79 -0.35 0.41
N GLU A 9 11.63 -0.86 1.32
CA GLU A 9 11.31 -2.03 2.15
C GLU A 9 10.06 -1.83 3.01
N PHE A 10 9.88 -0.64 3.60
CA PHE A 10 8.70 -0.34 4.39
C PHE A 10 7.44 -0.40 3.52
N LYS A 11 7.49 0.17 2.31
CA LYS A 11 6.37 0.14 1.36
C LYS A 11 6.03 -1.29 0.94
N LYS A 12 7.05 -2.11 0.62
CA LYS A 12 6.89 -3.53 0.25
C LYS A 12 6.25 -4.34 1.37
N LYS A 13 6.77 -4.23 2.60
CA LYS A 13 6.18 -4.90 3.78
C LYS A 13 4.75 -4.48 4.05
N ALA A 14 4.46 -3.18 3.92
CA ALA A 14 3.11 -2.68 4.12
C ALA A 14 2.12 -3.27 3.09
N VAL A 15 2.53 -3.34 1.82
CA VAL A 15 1.72 -3.95 0.76
C VAL A 15 1.53 -5.44 1.01
N GLU A 16 2.58 -6.17 1.36
CA GLU A 16 2.52 -7.60 1.70
C GLU A 16 1.58 -7.86 2.88
N LEU A 17 1.70 -7.10 3.97
CA LEU A 17 0.80 -7.15 5.12
C LEU A 17 -0.65 -6.91 4.72
N SER A 18 -0.91 -5.94 3.84
CA SER A 18 -2.26 -5.65 3.37
C SER A 18 -2.87 -6.79 2.57
N VAL A 19 -2.04 -7.53 1.82
CA VAL A 19 -2.46 -8.70 1.05
C VAL A 19 -2.69 -9.90 1.98
N SER A 20 -1.80 -10.13 2.95
CA SER A 20 -1.91 -11.25 3.89
C SER A 20 -3.05 -11.09 4.91
N ARG A 21 -3.29 -9.88 5.43
CA ARG A 21 -4.38 -9.60 6.39
C ARG A 21 -5.71 -9.24 5.73
N GLY A 22 -5.70 -8.85 4.45
CA GLY A 22 -6.88 -8.65 3.63
C GLY A 22 -7.39 -7.21 3.52
N THR A 23 -7.13 -6.31 4.48
CA THR A 23 -7.66 -4.94 4.43
C THR A 23 -6.57 -3.88 4.54
N VAL A 24 -6.45 -3.04 3.51
CA VAL A 24 -5.51 -1.90 3.41
C VAL A 24 -5.72 -0.90 4.57
N LYS A 25 -6.96 -0.73 5.02
CA LYS A 25 -7.33 0.27 6.03
C LYS A 25 -6.77 -0.08 7.42
N ASP A 26 -6.93 -1.34 7.82
CA ASP A 26 -6.45 -1.89 9.10
C ASP A 26 -4.92 -1.82 9.20
N VAL A 27 -4.24 -2.28 8.13
CA VAL A 27 -2.78 -2.24 8.05
C VAL A 27 -2.26 -0.81 8.02
N ALA A 28 -2.97 0.11 7.36
CA ALA A 28 -2.58 1.52 7.34
C ALA A 28 -2.72 2.18 8.73
N GLU A 29 -3.78 1.89 9.47
CA GLU A 29 -3.95 2.35 10.86
C GLU A 29 -2.86 1.79 11.77
N GLU A 30 -2.55 0.50 11.68
CA GLU A 30 -1.50 -0.16 12.47
C GLU A 30 -0.11 0.44 12.19
N LEU A 31 0.18 0.73 10.93
CA LEU A 31 1.44 1.36 10.50
C LEU A 31 1.48 2.88 10.69
N GLY A 32 0.36 3.50 11.09
CA GLY A 32 0.24 4.95 11.23
C GLY A 32 0.40 5.71 9.90
N ILE A 33 0.03 5.08 8.78
CA ILE A 33 0.04 5.67 7.44
C ILE A 33 -1.38 5.89 6.92
N ARG A 34 -1.51 6.63 5.83
CA ARG A 34 -2.81 6.84 5.19
C ARG A 34 -3.15 5.62 4.35
N ALA A 35 -4.35 5.07 4.49
CA ALA A 35 -4.84 3.95 3.68
C ALA A 35 -4.75 4.24 2.18
N GLU A 36 -4.99 5.49 1.77
CA GLU A 36 -4.84 5.96 0.40
C GLU A 36 -3.40 5.83 -0.14
N LEU A 37 -2.40 6.03 0.73
CA LEU A 37 -0.99 5.90 0.38
C LEU A 37 -0.63 4.43 0.17
N LEU A 38 -1.13 3.55 1.05
CA LEU A 38 -0.93 2.12 0.93
C LEU A 38 -1.64 1.54 -0.31
N SER A 39 -2.84 2.04 -0.63
CA SER A 39 -3.56 1.72 -1.87
C SER A 39 -2.75 2.14 -3.12
N LYS A 40 -2.13 3.32 -3.11
CA LYS A 40 -1.22 3.75 -4.19
C LYS A 40 0.01 2.86 -4.31
N TRP A 41 0.57 2.39 -3.20
CA TRP A 41 1.72 1.47 -3.24
C TRP A 41 1.33 0.09 -3.76
N ARG A 42 0.14 -0.40 -3.40
CA ARG A 42 -0.39 -1.69 -3.87
C ARG A 42 -0.59 -1.71 -5.39
N ASN A 43 -1.09 -0.60 -5.95
CA ASN A 43 -1.21 -0.42 -7.41
C ASN A 43 0.12 -0.15 -8.12
N ASN A 44 1.23 0.04 -7.39
CA ASN A 44 2.52 0.30 -7.99
C ASN A 44 3.36 -0.99 -8.10
N PRO A 45 3.74 -1.43 -9.31
CA PRO A 45 4.51 -2.66 -9.53
C PRO A 45 5.88 -2.68 -8.83
N LEU A 46 6.43 -1.51 -8.50
CA LEU A 46 7.71 -1.41 -7.78
C LEU A 46 7.63 -1.93 -6.33
N TYR A 47 6.46 -1.86 -5.70
CA TYR A 47 6.28 -2.19 -4.28
C TYR A 47 5.51 -3.49 -4.04
N ASN A 48 4.84 -4.03 -5.06
CA ASN A 48 4.14 -5.32 -4.96
C ASN A 48 5.00 -6.52 -5.42
N GLY A 49 6.30 -6.31 -5.67
CA GLY A 49 7.19 -7.37 -6.13
C GLY A 49 6.99 -7.79 -7.60
N GLY A 50 6.35 -6.94 -8.41
CA GLY A 50 6.02 -7.23 -9.82
C GLY A 50 4.68 -7.95 -10.02
N TYR A 51 3.94 -8.25 -8.95
CA TYR A 51 2.59 -8.81 -9.06
C TYR A 51 1.58 -7.72 -9.40
N LEU A 52 0.88 -7.83 -10.54
CA LEU A 52 -0.27 -6.95 -10.81
C LEU A 52 -1.42 -7.27 -9.84
N LEU A 53 -1.34 -6.73 -8.63
CA LEU A 53 -2.43 -6.67 -7.66
C LEU A 53 -3.41 -5.59 -8.13
N ALA A 54 -3.98 -5.76 -9.34
CA ALA A 54 -5.03 -4.91 -9.84
C ALA A 54 -6.22 -5.06 -8.89
N ASP A 55 -6.32 -4.16 -7.92
CA ASP A 55 -7.52 -4.09 -7.10
C ASP A 55 -8.61 -3.54 -8.00
N ASN A 56 -9.67 -4.34 -8.21
CA ASN A 56 -10.89 -3.95 -8.92
C ASN A 56 -11.67 -2.85 -8.14
N THR A 57 -11.01 -1.86 -7.55
CA THR A 57 -11.66 -0.63 -7.08
C THR A 57 -11.79 0.31 -8.27
N ASN A 58 -12.90 0.14 -8.99
CA ASN A 58 -13.57 1.12 -9.85
C ASN A 58 -12.87 2.50 -9.91
N MET A 59 -12.07 2.71 -10.95
CA MET A 59 -11.98 4.04 -11.57
C MET A 59 -13.38 4.42 -12.04
N ASN A 60 -14.14 5.13 -11.22
CA ASN A 60 -15.15 6.04 -11.74
C ASN A 60 -15.21 7.31 -10.91
N LYS A 61 -15.15 8.38 -11.69
CA LYS A 61 -15.02 9.80 -11.38
C LYS A 61 -16.37 10.40 -11.00
#